data_AF-A0A9W9CWF4-F1
#
_entry.id   AF-A0A9W9CWF4-F1
#
_cell.length_a   1.000
_cell.length_b   1.000
_cell.length_c   1.000
_cell.angle_alpha   90.00
_cell.angle_beta   90.00
_cell.angle_gamma   90.00
#
_symmetry.space_group_name_H-M   'P 1'
#
loop_
_entity.id
_entity.type
_entity.pdbx_description
1 polymer ?
#
loop_
_entity_poly.entity_id
_entity_poly.type
_entity_poly.pdbx_seq_one_letter_code
_entity_poly.pdbx_strand_id
1 'polypeptide(L)'
;MEENGRKYHGYKEGKYVLPVDETNDAGKPPNVQFEIDDLEEPWNFSYPFDYIHSLMMTGAFRDWESYYRQAYENLNSDGWIEIQDVQFPLHCDDNTLEPTSALKRWSDLMVEAGDQSGFKLTTCERAGDMLHQAGFVDIVRIPYKWPINEWPREAKWKEVGRRTGINFRSGIEAMMMALLTRYMGWTKEQVEEFSAQVDREWQDTRVHAYFNLWITYGRKP
;
A
#
# COMPACT_ATOMS: atom_id res chain seq x y z
N MET A 1 -3.21 25.06 5.53
CA MET A 1 -4.30 25.77 6.27
C MET A 1 -4.13 25.47 7.74
N GLU A 2 -4.64 26.32 8.63
CA GLU A 2 -4.81 25.96 10.04
C GLU A 2 -6.30 25.88 10.36
N GLU A 3 -6.78 24.70 10.76
CA GLU A 3 -8.15 24.46 11.22
C GLU A 3 -8.07 23.57 12.46
N ASN A 4 -8.87 23.85 13.49
CA ASN A 4 -8.88 23.11 14.76
C ASN A 4 -7.50 22.95 15.43
N GLY A 5 -6.59 23.91 15.25
CA GLY A 5 -5.24 23.88 15.84
C GLY A 5 -4.23 22.97 15.13
N ARG A 6 -4.57 22.43 13.95
CA ARG A 6 -3.70 21.59 13.13
C ARG A 6 -3.18 22.34 11.92
N LYS A 7 -1.93 22.10 11.53
CA LYS A 7 -1.29 22.73 10.37
C LYS A 7 -1.29 21.78 9.18
N TYR A 8 -2.27 21.94 8.30
CA TYR A 8 -2.41 21.15 7.08
C TYR A 8 -1.43 21.65 6.01
N HIS A 9 -0.76 20.71 5.33
CA HIS A 9 -0.15 21.00 4.04
C HIS A 9 -1.20 21.64 3.13
N GLY A 10 -0.93 22.83 2.61
CA GLY A 10 -1.87 23.51 1.73
C GLY A 10 -2.16 22.62 0.52
N TYR A 11 -3.45 22.41 0.23
CA TYR A 11 -3.93 21.81 -1.00
C TYR A 11 -3.16 22.42 -2.18
N LYS A 12 -2.37 21.61 -2.88
CA LYS A 12 -1.73 22.02 -4.13
C LYS A 12 -2.71 21.73 -5.25
N GLU A 13 -3.23 22.80 -5.84
CA GLU A 13 -4.11 22.73 -7.00
C GLU A 13 -3.39 22.01 -8.16
N GLY A 14 -3.80 20.77 -8.45
CA GLY A 14 -3.18 19.95 -9.51
C GLY A 14 -3.42 18.43 -9.39
N LYS A 15 -4.36 17.92 -10.20
CA LYS A 15 -4.59 16.52 -10.65
C LYS A 15 -4.14 15.39 -9.70
N TYR A 16 -4.91 15.17 -8.63
CA TYR A 16 -5.14 13.80 -8.17
C TYR A 16 -6.04 13.10 -9.22
N VAL A 17 -5.60 11.96 -9.74
CA VAL A 17 -6.31 11.21 -10.80
C VAL A 17 -7.67 10.67 -10.29
N LEU A 18 -7.89 10.68 -8.98
CA LEU A 18 -9.16 10.45 -8.33
C LEU A 18 -9.34 11.48 -7.21
N PRO A 19 -10.30 12.41 -7.29
CA PRO A 19 -10.68 13.20 -6.13
C PRO A 19 -11.51 12.30 -5.23
N VAL A 20 -10.92 11.78 -4.14
CA VAL A 20 -11.72 11.27 -3.01
C VAL A 20 -12.23 12.47 -2.18
N ASP A 21 -11.68 13.66 -2.44
CA ASP A 21 -11.62 14.75 -1.47
C ASP A 21 -12.82 15.73 -1.53
N GLU A 22 -13.59 15.77 -2.63
CA GLU A 22 -14.64 16.80 -2.80
C GLU A 22 -16.08 16.26 -2.90
N THR A 23 -16.28 14.95 -3.10
CA THR A 23 -17.62 14.37 -3.35
C THR A 23 -18.18 13.49 -2.24
N ASN A 24 -17.42 13.20 -1.18
CA ASN A 24 -17.75 12.10 -0.27
C ASN A 24 -18.61 12.45 0.96
N ASP A 25 -18.89 13.73 1.23
CA ASP A 25 -19.74 14.11 2.35
C ASP A 25 -21.24 13.90 2.04
N ALA A 26 -21.62 13.94 0.76
CA ALA A 26 -22.99 13.70 0.33
C ALA A 26 -23.33 12.20 0.40
N GLY A 27 -23.89 11.76 1.51
CA GLY A 27 -24.40 10.40 1.69
C GLY A 27 -23.54 9.46 2.54
N LYS A 28 -22.55 10.00 3.27
CA LYS A 28 -21.81 9.20 4.25
C LYS A 28 -22.73 8.73 5.39
N PRO A 29 -22.52 7.52 5.94
CA PRO A 29 -23.20 7.09 7.15
C PRO A 29 -22.97 8.09 8.30
N PRO A 30 -23.93 8.25 9.23
CA PRO A 30 -23.81 9.24 10.31
C PRO A 30 -22.64 8.97 11.27
N ASN A 31 -22.10 7.75 11.26
CA ASN A 31 -20.97 7.31 12.07
C ASN A 31 -19.61 7.36 11.33
N VAL A 32 -19.54 8.02 10.17
CA VAL A 32 -18.28 8.18 9.42
C VAL A 32 -17.88 9.65 9.46
N GLN A 33 -16.62 9.92 9.78
CA GLN A 33 -16.00 11.24 9.69
C GLN A 33 -14.75 11.09 8.83
N PHE A 34 -14.52 12.05 7.93
CA PHE A 34 -13.33 12.09 7.09
C PHE A 34 -12.40 13.16 7.65
N GLU A 35 -11.13 12.81 7.80
CA GLU A 35 -10.08 13.73 8.21
C GLU A 35 -8.96 13.68 7.17
N ILE A 36 -8.50 14.85 6.72
CA ILE A 36 -7.31 14.98 5.88
C ILE A 36 -6.15 15.17 6.84
N ASP A 37 -5.26 14.18 6.97
CA ASP A 37 -4.12 14.29 7.88
C ASP A 37 -2.87 13.62 7.29
N ASP A 38 -1.71 14.05 7.76
CA ASP A 38 -0.44 13.37 7.49
C ASP A 38 -0.09 12.48 8.67
N LEU A 39 -0.15 11.17 8.46
CA LEU A 39 0.06 10.20 9.54
C LEU A 39 1.53 10.06 9.96
N GLU A 40 2.48 10.69 9.25
CA GLU A 40 3.87 10.82 9.69
C GLU A 40 4.07 11.94 10.73
N GLU A 41 3.14 12.90 10.81
CA GLU A 41 3.14 13.96 11.83
C GLU A 41 2.55 13.45 13.17
N PRO A 42 2.75 14.18 14.28
CA PRO A 42 2.16 13.83 15.57
C PRO A 42 0.62 13.73 15.51
N TRP A 43 0.08 12.59 15.91
CA TRP A 43 -1.37 12.35 15.93
C TRP A 43 -2.04 13.16 17.04
N ASN A 44 -2.86 14.13 16.65
CA ASN A 44 -3.55 15.05 17.55
C ASN A 44 -5.05 14.75 17.65
N PHE A 45 -5.42 13.46 17.73
CA PHE A 45 -6.80 13.05 17.94
C PHE A 45 -7.24 13.40 19.37
N SER A 46 -8.48 13.86 19.53
CA SER A 46 -9.01 14.26 20.84
C SER A 46 -9.51 13.07 21.68
N TYR A 47 -9.50 11.87 21.10
CA TYR A 47 -9.92 10.63 21.74
C TYR A 47 -9.05 9.46 21.22
N PRO A 48 -8.81 8.45 22.06
CA PRO A 48 -8.20 7.20 21.62
C PRO A 48 -9.19 6.35 20.82
N PHE A 49 -8.65 5.41 20.05
CA PHE A 49 -9.41 4.45 19.24
C PHE A 49 -9.48 3.08 19.92
N ASP A 50 -10.56 2.34 19.67
CA ASP A 50 -10.63 0.91 20.03
C ASP A 50 -10.01 0.02 18.95
N TYR A 51 -9.96 0.53 17.71
CA TYR A 51 -9.48 -0.21 16.56
C TYR A 51 -8.86 0.74 15.53
N ILE A 52 -7.66 0.42 15.06
CA ILE A 52 -6.97 1.11 13.97
C ILE A 52 -6.79 0.12 12.83
N HIS A 53 -7.23 0.50 11.63
CA HIS A 53 -7.13 -0.32 10.44
C HIS A 53 -6.36 0.41 9.34
N SER A 54 -5.31 -0.24 8.83
CA SER A 54 -4.55 0.21 7.67
C SER A 54 -4.65 -0.82 6.55
N LEU A 55 -5.02 -0.35 5.36
CA LEU A 55 -5.22 -1.20 4.19
C LEU A 55 -4.50 -0.59 3.00
N MET A 56 -3.62 -1.38 2.36
CA MET A 56 -2.89 -1.00 1.16
C MET A 56 -2.06 0.28 1.34
N MET A 57 -1.38 0.40 2.49
CA MET A 57 -0.52 1.52 2.87
C MET A 57 0.96 1.28 2.55
N THR A 58 1.30 0.17 1.88
CA THR A 58 2.68 -0.13 1.46
C THR A 58 3.32 1.02 0.69
N GLY A 59 4.44 1.53 1.19
CA GLY A 59 5.12 2.70 0.63
C GLY A 59 4.51 4.05 1.02
N ALA A 60 3.56 4.11 1.96
CA ALA A 60 2.98 5.37 2.43
C ALA A 60 3.88 6.12 3.42
N PHE A 61 4.70 5.41 4.20
CA PHE A 61 5.51 6.00 5.27
C PHE A 61 6.99 5.76 5.07
N ARG A 62 7.80 6.75 5.46
CA ARG A 62 9.26 6.63 5.59
C ARG A 62 9.64 5.94 6.88
N ASP A 63 8.91 6.22 7.96
CA ASP A 63 9.14 5.65 9.29
C ASP A 63 7.90 4.89 9.80
N TRP A 64 7.82 3.62 9.41
CA TRP A 64 6.79 2.70 9.89
C TRP A 64 6.86 2.44 11.39
N GLU A 65 8.06 2.45 11.99
CA GLU A 65 8.22 2.22 13.44
C GLU A 65 7.59 3.38 14.23
N SER A 66 7.73 4.62 13.74
CA SER A 66 7.03 5.77 14.30
C SER A 66 5.51 5.66 14.14
N TYR A 67 5.02 5.27 12.96
CA TYR A 67 3.58 5.04 12.74
C TYR A 67 3.01 4.04 13.76
N TYR A 68 3.66 2.89 13.96
CA TYR A 68 3.18 1.88 14.91
C TYR A 68 3.22 2.36 16.37
N ARG A 69 4.22 3.17 16.74
CA ARG A 69 4.29 3.79 18.07
C ARG A 69 3.13 4.76 18.29
N GLN A 70 2.85 5.63 17.31
CA GLN A 70 1.73 6.56 17.38
C GLN A 70 0.38 5.82 17.46
N ALA A 71 0.23 4.75 16.68
CA ALA A 71 -0.95 3.90 16.74
C ALA A 71 -1.11 3.25 18.13
N TYR A 72 -0.02 2.78 18.74
CA TYR A 72 -0.04 2.26 20.11
C TYR A 72 -0.46 3.34 21.12
N GLU A 73 0.10 4.54 21.04
CA GLU A 73 -0.21 5.65 21.95
C GLU A 73 -1.68 6.08 21.85
N ASN A 74 -2.26 6.04 20.65
CA ASN A 74 -3.64 6.45 20.38
C ASN A 74 -4.69 5.33 20.49
N LEU A 75 -4.31 4.11 20.87
CA LEU A 75 -5.26 3.03 21.16
C LEU A 75 -5.67 3.02 22.63
N ASN A 76 -6.92 2.64 22.91
CA ASN A 76 -7.33 2.22 24.24
C ASN A 76 -6.60 0.93 24.65
N SER A 77 -6.48 0.69 25.97
CA SER A 77 -6.14 -0.66 26.45
C SER A 77 -7.17 -1.66 25.95
N ASP A 78 -6.71 -2.86 25.60
CA ASP A 78 -7.45 -3.89 24.87
C ASP A 78 -7.85 -3.54 23.43
N GLY A 79 -7.45 -2.36 22.93
CA GLY A 79 -7.64 -1.97 21.53
C GLY A 79 -6.74 -2.74 20.57
N TRP A 80 -7.11 -2.76 19.28
CA TRP A 80 -6.42 -3.54 18.25
C TRP A 80 -5.92 -2.69 17.10
N ILE A 81 -4.78 -3.07 16.55
CA ILE A 81 -4.32 -2.60 15.25
C ILE A 81 -4.35 -3.75 14.25
N GLU A 82 -4.80 -3.48 13.03
CA GLU A 82 -4.75 -4.42 11.91
C GLU A 82 -4.20 -3.72 10.66
N ILE A 83 -3.25 -4.38 10.01
CA ILE A 83 -2.60 -3.94 8.79
C ILE A 83 -2.76 -5.03 7.74
N GLN A 84 -3.37 -4.66 6.61
CA GLN A 84 -3.52 -5.51 5.44
C GLN A 84 -2.73 -4.91 4.28
N ASP A 85 -1.60 -5.51 3.95
CA ASP A 85 -0.67 -4.91 3.01
C ASP A 85 0.00 -5.92 2.08
N VAL A 86 0.27 -5.46 0.86
CA VAL A 86 1.00 -6.23 -0.16
C VAL A 86 2.49 -6.00 0.00
N GLN A 87 3.28 -7.05 -0.16
CA GLN A 87 4.71 -6.99 -0.10
C GLN A 87 5.31 -7.07 -1.51
N PHE A 88 6.26 -6.19 -1.78
CA PHE A 88 7.18 -6.31 -2.91
C PHE A 88 8.44 -7.10 -2.50
N PRO A 89 9.11 -7.77 -3.46
CA PRO A 89 8.78 -7.91 -4.88
C PRO A 89 7.64 -8.91 -5.17
N LEU A 90 7.22 -9.01 -6.43
CA LEU A 90 6.37 -10.10 -6.92
C LEU A 90 7.05 -11.46 -6.72
N HIS A 91 6.23 -12.46 -6.43
CA HIS A 91 6.62 -13.85 -6.29
C HIS A 91 5.97 -14.72 -7.36
N CYS A 92 6.59 -15.86 -7.64
CA CYS A 92 6.13 -16.88 -8.57
C CYS A 92 6.73 -18.23 -8.13
N ASP A 93 5.91 -19.28 -8.02
CA ASP A 93 6.38 -20.59 -7.53
C ASP A 93 6.86 -21.54 -8.64
N ASP A 94 6.52 -21.28 -9.89
CA ASP A 94 6.72 -22.22 -11.01
C ASP A 94 7.54 -21.66 -12.17
N ASN A 95 8.26 -20.55 -11.91
CA ASN A 95 9.17 -19.89 -12.86
C ASN A 95 8.49 -19.34 -14.13
N THR A 96 7.17 -19.19 -14.13
CA THR A 96 6.45 -18.54 -15.24
C THR A 96 6.69 -17.04 -15.32
N LEU A 97 7.20 -16.42 -14.24
CA LEU A 97 7.73 -15.06 -14.25
C LEU A 97 9.21 -15.07 -14.66
N GLU A 98 9.45 -14.87 -15.96
CA GLU A 98 10.80 -14.91 -16.52
C GLU A 98 11.71 -13.77 -15.99
N PRO A 99 12.99 -14.03 -15.67
CA PRO A 99 13.90 -13.00 -15.18
C PRO A 99 14.08 -11.78 -16.10
N THR A 100 13.92 -11.99 -17.42
CA THR A 100 14.05 -10.95 -18.44
C THR A 100 12.73 -10.27 -18.80
N SER A 101 11.61 -10.66 -18.17
CA SER A 101 10.29 -10.11 -18.47
C SER A 101 10.16 -8.66 -18.00
N ALA A 102 9.33 -7.87 -18.68
CA ALA A 102 9.04 -6.49 -18.29
C ALA A 102 8.41 -6.43 -16.88
N LEU A 103 7.54 -7.39 -16.55
CA LEU A 103 6.89 -7.49 -15.25
C LEU A 103 7.88 -7.80 -14.12
N LYS A 104 8.86 -8.69 -14.35
CA LYS A 104 9.92 -8.93 -13.37
C LYS A 104 10.78 -7.69 -13.17
N ARG A 105 11.20 -7.07 -14.28
CA ARG A 105 11.97 -5.81 -14.24
C ARG A 105 11.21 -4.70 -13.50
N TRP A 106 9.90 -4.61 -13.72
CA TRP A 106 9.04 -3.66 -13.02
C TRP A 106 9.07 -3.90 -11.52
N SER A 107 8.87 -5.14 -11.09
CA SER A 107 8.92 -5.49 -9.67
C SER A 107 10.25 -5.09 -9.02
N ASP A 108 11.37 -5.28 -9.71
CA ASP A 108 12.70 -4.93 -9.18
C ASP A 108 12.91 -3.41 -9.13
N LEU A 109 12.53 -2.70 -10.19
CA LEU A 109 12.60 -1.23 -10.25
C LEU A 109 11.75 -0.57 -9.18
N MET A 110 10.59 -1.16 -8.87
CA MET A 110 9.72 -0.67 -7.80
C MET A 110 10.40 -0.75 -6.43
N VAL A 111 11.09 -1.87 -6.14
CA VAL A 111 11.88 -2.02 -4.90
C VAL A 111 13.04 -1.02 -4.88
N GLU A 112 13.81 -0.94 -5.97
CA GLU A 112 14.96 -0.03 -6.07
C GLU A 112 14.56 1.44 -5.89
N ALA A 113 13.50 1.88 -6.59
CA ALA A 113 13.02 3.24 -6.47
C ALA A 113 12.39 3.52 -5.08
N GLY A 114 11.75 2.53 -4.48
CA GLY A 114 11.28 2.59 -3.08
C GLY A 114 12.43 2.85 -2.12
N ASP A 115 13.54 2.11 -2.25
CA ASP A 115 14.74 2.30 -1.43
C ASP A 115 15.37 3.69 -1.63
N GLN A 116 15.46 4.18 -2.88
CA GLN A 116 16.00 5.52 -3.16
C GLN A 116 15.11 6.66 -2.64
N SER A 117 13.78 6.47 -2.68
CA SER A 117 12.82 7.48 -2.24
C SER A 117 12.66 7.57 -0.72
N GLY A 118 13.09 6.54 0.01
CA GLY A 118 12.83 6.34 1.43
C GLY A 118 11.46 5.70 1.73
N PHE A 119 10.57 5.60 0.76
CA PHE A 119 9.27 4.93 0.86
C PHE A 119 9.40 3.45 0.51
N LYS A 120 9.97 2.68 1.43
CA LYS A 120 10.30 1.27 1.21
C LYS A 120 9.05 0.42 1.02
N LEU A 121 9.06 -0.41 -0.03
CA LEU A 121 7.96 -1.31 -0.38
C LEU A 121 8.11 -2.72 0.21
N THR A 122 9.21 -2.97 0.92
CA THR A 122 9.56 -4.26 1.53
C THR A 122 9.22 -4.33 3.02
N THR A 123 8.83 -3.20 3.63
CA THR A 123 8.67 -3.05 5.09
C THR A 123 7.59 -3.95 5.70
N CYS A 124 6.59 -4.37 4.90
CA CYS A 124 5.50 -5.24 5.33
C CYS A 124 6.00 -6.56 5.98
N GLU A 125 7.17 -7.07 5.56
CA GLU A 125 7.73 -8.31 6.10
C GLU A 125 8.08 -8.21 7.60
N ARG A 126 8.40 -6.99 8.07
CA ARG A 126 8.80 -6.66 9.44
C ARG A 126 7.64 -6.16 10.31
N ALA A 127 6.41 -6.11 9.79
CA ALA A 127 5.24 -5.59 10.51
C ALA A 127 5.08 -6.18 11.91
N GLY A 128 5.18 -7.50 12.07
CA GLY A 128 5.05 -8.15 13.38
C GLY A 128 6.15 -7.75 14.37
N ASP A 129 7.39 -7.62 13.91
CA ASP A 129 8.51 -7.21 14.78
C ASP A 129 8.34 -5.76 15.24
N MET A 130 7.90 -4.87 14.34
CA MET A 130 7.67 -3.47 14.66
C MET A 130 6.49 -3.30 15.62
N LEU A 131 5.41 -4.09 15.46
CA LEU A 131 4.32 -4.13 16.43
C LEU A 131 4.80 -4.60 17.81
N HIS A 132 5.59 -5.66 17.87
CA HIS A 132 6.15 -6.15 19.13
C HIS A 132 7.02 -5.09 19.81
N GLN A 133 7.86 -4.39 19.04
CA GLN A 133 8.72 -3.31 19.54
C GLN A 133 7.92 -2.11 20.05
N ALA A 134 6.78 -1.79 19.43
CA ALA A 134 5.88 -0.73 19.90
C ALA A 134 5.12 -1.10 21.20
N GLY A 135 5.12 -2.38 21.59
CA GLY A 135 4.50 -2.87 22.82
C GLY A 135 3.20 -3.66 22.62
N PHE A 136 2.81 -3.94 21.37
CA PHE A 136 1.65 -4.80 21.11
C PHE A 136 1.90 -6.25 21.52
N VAL A 137 0.84 -6.93 21.92
CA VAL A 137 0.79 -8.34 22.30
C VAL A 137 -0.18 -9.11 21.40
N ASP A 138 -0.24 -10.43 21.55
CA ASP A 138 -1.12 -11.32 20.78
C ASP A 138 -0.98 -11.14 19.25
N ILE A 139 0.26 -10.91 18.79
CA ILE A 139 0.55 -10.57 17.40
C ILE A 139 0.37 -11.80 16.51
N VAL A 140 -0.45 -11.63 15.47
CA VAL A 140 -0.70 -12.66 14.45
C VAL A 140 -0.36 -12.12 13.08
N ARG A 141 0.22 -12.98 12.24
CA ARG A 141 0.52 -12.69 10.84
C ARG A 141 -0.04 -13.80 9.96
N ILE A 142 -0.91 -13.44 9.03
CA ILE A 142 -1.58 -14.38 8.13
C ILE A 142 -1.15 -14.08 6.69
N PRO A 143 -0.40 -14.99 6.05
CA PRO A 143 0.01 -14.82 4.66
C PRO A 143 -1.09 -15.25 3.69
N TYR A 144 -1.20 -14.50 2.58
CA TYR A 144 -2.00 -14.84 1.42
C TYR A 144 -1.19 -14.66 0.14
N LYS A 145 -1.39 -15.57 -0.82
CA LYS A 145 -0.95 -15.35 -2.20
C LYS A 145 -2.00 -14.51 -2.91
N TRP A 146 -1.67 -13.27 -3.22
CA TRP A 146 -2.58 -12.33 -3.87
C TRP A 146 -2.28 -12.26 -5.37
N PRO A 147 -3.03 -13.00 -6.20
CA PRO A 147 -2.72 -13.17 -7.62
C PRO A 147 -2.87 -11.84 -8.36
N ILE A 148 -1.95 -11.57 -9.30
CA ILE A 148 -1.99 -10.33 -10.08
C ILE A 148 -3.06 -10.37 -11.19
N ASN A 149 -3.41 -11.57 -11.65
CA ASN A 149 -4.36 -11.80 -12.75
C ASN A 149 -5.15 -13.11 -12.54
N GLU A 150 -5.94 -13.50 -13.54
CA GLU A 150 -6.88 -14.62 -13.50
C GLU A 150 -6.27 -16.02 -13.59
N TRP A 151 -4.93 -16.16 -13.47
CA TRP A 151 -4.26 -17.45 -13.53
C TRP A 151 -4.75 -18.53 -12.53
N PRO A 152 -5.23 -18.21 -11.31
CA PRO A 152 -5.68 -19.25 -10.39
C PRO A 152 -6.85 -20.08 -10.96
N ARG A 153 -6.85 -21.38 -10.68
CA ARG A 153 -7.95 -22.28 -11.11
C ARG A 153 -9.21 -22.08 -10.28
N GLU A 154 -9.05 -21.87 -8.99
CA GLU A 154 -10.17 -21.71 -8.06
C GLU A 154 -10.94 -20.41 -8.32
N ALA A 155 -12.27 -20.51 -8.41
CA ALA A 155 -13.14 -19.39 -8.78
C ALA A 155 -12.96 -18.15 -7.88
N LYS A 156 -12.80 -18.36 -6.57
CA LYS A 156 -12.56 -17.28 -5.60
C LYS A 156 -11.28 -16.51 -5.95
N TRP A 157 -10.16 -17.20 -6.13
CA TRP A 157 -8.86 -16.58 -6.39
C TRP A 157 -8.74 -16.00 -7.79
N LYS A 158 -9.43 -16.59 -8.76
CA LYS A 158 -9.59 -16.01 -10.09
C LYS A 158 -10.28 -14.65 -10.05
N GLU A 159 -11.37 -14.53 -9.29
CA GLU A 159 -12.07 -13.24 -9.11
C GLU A 159 -11.19 -12.21 -8.40
N VAL A 160 -10.42 -12.61 -7.39
CA VAL A 160 -9.42 -11.74 -6.74
C VAL A 160 -8.40 -11.25 -7.76
N GLY A 161 -7.86 -12.13 -8.58
CA GLY A 161 -6.89 -11.80 -9.61
C GLY A 161 -7.46 -10.85 -10.67
N ARG A 162 -8.69 -11.08 -11.12
CA ARG A 162 -9.41 -10.18 -12.02
C ARG A 162 -9.54 -8.76 -11.45
N ARG A 163 -9.97 -8.65 -10.19
CA ARG A 163 -10.10 -7.36 -9.50
C ARG A 163 -8.75 -6.67 -9.32
N THR A 164 -7.71 -7.44 -8.99
CA THR A 164 -6.35 -6.94 -8.86
C THR A 164 -5.85 -6.36 -10.17
N GLY A 165 -6.06 -7.08 -11.28
CA GLY A 165 -5.71 -6.58 -12.61
C GLY A 165 -6.42 -5.28 -12.98
N ILE A 166 -7.69 -5.10 -12.58
CA ILE A 166 -8.41 -3.82 -12.79
C ILE A 166 -7.81 -2.70 -11.93
N ASN A 167 -7.56 -2.98 -10.64
CA ASN A 167 -7.07 -1.99 -9.68
C ASN A 167 -5.65 -1.51 -10.02
N PHE A 168 -4.76 -2.42 -10.37
CA PHE A 168 -3.37 -2.08 -10.65
C PHE A 168 -3.20 -1.43 -12.03
N ARG A 169 -4.04 -1.76 -13.03
CA ARG A 169 -3.94 -1.13 -14.36
C ARG A 169 -4.12 0.38 -14.33
N SER A 170 -5.02 0.89 -13.49
CA SER A 170 -5.22 2.34 -13.34
C SER A 170 -4.09 3.03 -12.56
N GLY A 171 -3.36 2.30 -11.71
CA GLY A 171 -2.35 2.86 -10.81
C GLY A 171 -0.89 2.65 -11.24
N ILE A 172 -0.57 1.61 -12.01
CA ILE A 172 0.81 1.17 -12.24
C ILE A 172 1.63 2.22 -12.98
N GLU A 173 1.07 2.85 -14.03
CA GLU A 173 1.73 3.91 -14.77
C GLU A 173 1.97 5.12 -13.88
N ALA A 174 0.98 5.55 -13.09
CA ALA A 174 1.11 6.68 -12.19
C ALA A 174 2.20 6.44 -11.13
N MET A 175 2.26 5.23 -10.59
CA MET A 175 3.28 4.83 -9.62
C MET A 175 4.68 4.81 -10.24
N MET A 176 4.84 4.22 -11.42
CA MET A 176 6.10 4.26 -12.16
C MET A 176 6.49 5.70 -12.53
N MET A 177 5.53 6.52 -12.95
CA MET A 177 5.76 7.91 -13.29
C MET A 177 6.29 8.67 -12.08
N ALA A 178 5.69 8.49 -10.92
CA ALA A 178 6.13 9.15 -9.70
C ALA A 178 7.51 8.68 -9.25
N LEU A 179 7.78 7.38 -9.24
CA LEU A 179 9.02 6.84 -8.70
C LEU A 179 10.19 6.92 -9.69
N LEU A 180 10.00 6.48 -10.93
CA LEU A 180 11.08 6.36 -11.90
C LEU A 180 11.55 7.72 -12.43
N THR A 181 10.64 8.68 -12.61
CA THR A 181 11.06 10.02 -13.09
C THR A 181 11.71 10.86 -12.00
N ARG A 182 11.21 10.79 -10.76
CA ARG A 182 11.70 11.61 -9.64
C ARG A 182 12.99 11.07 -9.04
N TYR A 183 13.15 9.75 -8.98
CA TYR A 183 14.28 9.12 -8.27
C TYR A 183 15.22 8.36 -9.20
N MET A 184 14.75 7.84 -10.34
CA MET A 184 15.57 7.01 -11.23
C MET A 184 16.03 7.73 -12.50
N GLY A 185 15.66 9.00 -12.70
CA GLY A 185 16.07 9.81 -13.85
C GLY A 185 15.43 9.42 -15.18
N TRP A 186 14.35 8.64 -15.15
CA TRP A 186 13.63 8.25 -16.38
C TRP A 186 12.89 9.44 -16.98
N THR A 187 12.79 9.49 -18.30
CA THR A 187 11.88 10.41 -18.99
C THR A 187 10.44 9.88 -18.95
N LYS A 188 9.48 10.78 -19.18
CA LYS A 188 8.06 10.41 -19.24
C LYS A 188 7.80 9.35 -20.33
N GLU A 189 8.42 9.52 -21.49
CA GLU A 189 8.27 8.65 -22.65
C GLU A 189 8.79 7.24 -22.36
N GLN A 190 9.90 7.12 -21.62
CA GLN A 190 10.42 5.83 -21.18
C GLN A 190 9.45 5.10 -20.24
N VAL A 191 8.78 5.84 -19.35
CA VAL A 191 7.77 5.28 -18.46
C VAL A 191 6.54 4.82 -19.23
N GLU A 192 6.03 5.64 -20.15
CA GLU A 192 4.87 5.29 -21.00
C GLU A 192 5.13 4.05 -21.86
N GLU A 193 6.33 3.94 -22.45
CA GLU A 193 6.71 2.75 -23.22
C GLU A 193 6.81 1.50 -22.34
N PHE A 194 7.46 1.63 -21.18
CA PHE A 194 7.66 0.51 -20.27
C PHE A 194 6.34 0.07 -19.62
N SER A 195 5.45 1.00 -19.26
CA SER A 195 4.15 0.69 -18.68
C SER A 195 3.29 -0.15 -19.62
N ALA A 196 3.32 0.15 -20.92
CA ALA A 196 2.62 -0.64 -21.93
C ALA A 196 3.17 -2.07 -22.05
N GLN A 197 4.47 -2.28 -21.82
CA GLN A 197 5.08 -3.62 -21.80
C GLN A 197 4.62 -4.40 -20.56
N VAL A 198 4.66 -3.77 -19.39
CA VAL A 198 4.24 -4.36 -18.12
C VAL A 198 2.75 -4.72 -18.16
N ASP A 199 1.88 -3.84 -18.67
CA ASP A 199 0.44 -4.11 -18.77
C ASP A 199 0.13 -5.36 -19.62
N ARG A 200 0.85 -5.54 -20.74
CA ARG A 200 0.67 -6.73 -21.58
C ARG A 200 1.04 -8.02 -20.85
N GLU A 201 2.17 -8.03 -20.14
CA GLU A 201 2.61 -9.20 -19.37
C GLU A 201 1.73 -9.45 -18.14
N TRP A 202 1.24 -8.39 -17.48
CA TRP A 202 0.34 -8.50 -16.34
C TRP A 202 -0.94 -9.26 -16.69
N GLN A 203 -1.45 -9.10 -17.91
CA GLN A 203 -2.68 -9.75 -18.39
C GLN A 203 -2.44 -11.19 -18.87
N ASP A 204 -1.19 -11.63 -19.01
CA ASP A 204 -0.87 -12.97 -19.46
C ASP A 204 -1.13 -13.97 -18.32
N THR A 205 -2.21 -14.74 -18.43
CA THR A 205 -2.59 -15.75 -17.43
C THR A 205 -1.67 -16.97 -17.42
N ARG A 206 -0.68 -17.03 -18.32
CA ARG A 206 0.43 -17.99 -18.25
C ARG A 206 1.49 -17.58 -17.22
N VAL A 207 1.49 -16.31 -16.80
CA VAL A 207 2.38 -15.78 -15.75
C VAL A 207 1.68 -15.89 -14.40
N HIS A 208 2.13 -16.83 -13.57
CA HIS A 208 1.52 -17.15 -12.28
C HIS A 208 2.13 -16.33 -11.14
N ALA A 209 2.31 -15.03 -11.38
CA ALA A 209 2.86 -14.11 -10.39
C ALA A 209 1.80 -13.66 -9.37
N TYR A 210 2.26 -13.33 -8.17
CA TYR A 210 1.41 -12.86 -7.08
C TYR A 210 2.19 -11.96 -6.11
N PHE A 211 1.49 -11.12 -5.37
CA PHE A 211 2.04 -10.45 -4.19
C PHE A 211 1.86 -11.33 -2.97
N ASN A 212 2.83 -11.33 -2.05
CA ASN A 212 2.55 -11.77 -0.69
C ASN A 212 1.70 -10.69 -0.03
N LEU A 213 0.46 -10.99 0.31
CA LEU A 213 -0.37 -10.12 1.15
C LEU A 213 -0.28 -10.63 2.58
N TRP A 214 -0.05 -9.73 3.53
CA TRP A 214 -0.08 -10.04 4.95
C TRP A 214 -1.25 -9.35 5.61
N ILE A 215 -2.02 -10.11 6.38
CA ILE A 215 -2.88 -9.55 7.43
C ILE A 215 -2.12 -9.68 8.74
N THR A 216 -1.69 -8.56 9.30
CA THR A 216 -0.94 -8.50 10.55
C THR A 216 -1.74 -7.71 11.56
N TYR A 217 -2.00 -8.27 12.73
CA TYR A 217 -2.71 -7.57 13.81
C TYR A 217 -2.11 -7.85 15.18
N GLY A 218 -2.36 -6.94 16.12
CA GLY A 218 -1.90 -7.05 17.50
C GLY A 218 -2.77 -6.21 18.44
N ARG A 219 -2.77 -6.57 19.72
CA ARG A 219 -3.56 -5.92 20.77
C ARG A 219 -2.67 -5.05 21.66
N LYS A 220 -3.17 -3.88 22.06
CA LYS A 220 -2.57 -3.08 23.12
C LYS A 220 -2.99 -3.66 24.50
N PRO A 221 -2.04 -4.02 25.38
CA PRO A 221 -2.36 -4.59 26.69
C PRO A 221 -3.03 -3.60 27.65
#